data_AF-A0A8B7NGG6-F1
#
_entry.id   AF-A0A8B7NGG6-F1
#
_cell.length_a   1.000
_cell.length_b   1.000
_cell.length_c   1.000
_cell.angle_alpha   90.00
_cell.angle_beta   90.00
_cell.angle_gamma   90.00
#
_symmetry.space_group_name_H-M   'P 1'
#
loop_
_entity.id
_entity.type
_entity.pdbx_description
1 polymer ?
#
loop_
_entity_poly.entity_id
_entity_poly.type
_entity_poly.pdbx_seq_one_letter_code
_entity_poly.pdbx_strand_id
1 'polypeptide(L)'
;MDLSSFVLEGSEHKNNDSKLTSPVNPFLPSTHLGHHSPNASSHKNGFKSRKLTNKGNGVDFLSHSYASFDELELMANNKEVKHNLKLDNSDVMMTIAIEGLQHPRAVAFLLLWYFFSAGTLFLNKYILTYLSFNPYLMCGLQMLITMMCGAVQMWYPMGCYKHGPKKKKPSNFYFNMIILGLLQLGTILFGLVALYYVAVSFAETVKSSAPLVTVFLTWLLRGERTSCLVLLTLLPVMGGLAVCSSGEISFNFLGFLCALTTNVCEVLQSVLSKTVLSDASYDYNPAELQFYPNAVGVAVQAVGWLFLVSRSSLQQLTDPHLLVVMLLDGISFHGQTITAYVLMSYVSPVTYSVANTTKRAVLIWLSVLVFGNAITLSSGLGTVMVIAGVLMYSRAKQHDQTKRILFSVPSTQVDRHYK
;
A
#
# COMPACT_ATOMS: atom_id res chain seq x y z
N MET A 1 -55.35 11.38 3.86
CA MET A 1 -56.54 10.66 3.37
C MET A 1 -56.09 9.73 2.26
N ASP A 2 -56.28 8.45 2.57
CA ASP A 2 -56.55 7.29 1.73
C ASP A 2 -55.55 6.67 0.74
N LEU A 3 -55.38 5.37 1.06
CA LEU A 3 -54.90 4.24 0.30
C LEU A 3 -55.91 3.81 -0.79
N SER A 4 -55.35 3.07 -1.76
CA SER A 4 -55.90 1.86 -2.40
C SER A 4 -56.50 1.95 -3.82
N SER A 5 -55.82 1.22 -4.72
CA SER A 5 -56.28 0.08 -5.53
C SER A 5 -56.94 0.28 -6.91
N PHE A 6 -56.77 -0.80 -7.72
CA PHE A 6 -57.36 -1.17 -9.03
C PHE A 6 -56.61 -0.64 -10.29
N VAL A 7 -56.27 -1.45 -11.31
CA VAL A 7 -57.02 -2.57 -11.95
C VAL A 7 -56.07 -3.69 -12.49
N LEU A 8 -56.59 -4.93 -12.45
CA LEU A 8 -56.12 -6.19 -13.04
C LEU A 8 -56.77 -6.47 -14.41
N GLU A 9 -56.09 -7.21 -15.28
CA GLU A 9 -56.63 -8.03 -16.38
C GLU A 9 -55.50 -9.02 -16.78
N GLY A 10 -55.62 -10.35 -16.95
CA GLY A 10 -56.70 -11.33 -16.93
C GLY A 10 -56.38 -12.46 -17.95
N SER A 11 -56.20 -13.71 -17.47
CA SER A 11 -56.45 -15.05 -18.11
C SER A 11 -55.79 -15.39 -19.50
N GLU A 12 -55.46 -16.61 -19.96
CA GLU A 12 -55.64 -18.02 -19.55
C GLU A 12 -54.84 -19.00 -20.48
N HIS A 13 -54.44 -20.15 -19.93
CA HIS A 13 -54.32 -21.53 -20.49
C HIS A 13 -53.88 -21.86 -21.94
N LYS A 14 -52.87 -22.76 -22.08
CA LYS A 14 -53.05 -24.20 -22.48
C LYS A 14 -51.76 -25.05 -22.48
N ASN A 15 -51.92 -26.28 -21.97
CA ASN A 15 -51.04 -27.46 -21.97
C ASN A 15 -50.73 -28.00 -23.38
N ASN A 16 -49.57 -28.68 -23.55
CA ASN A 16 -49.53 -30.12 -23.89
C ASN A 16 -48.13 -30.76 -23.86
N ASP A 17 -48.15 -32.05 -23.53
CA ASP A 17 -47.05 -32.93 -23.16
C ASP A 17 -46.24 -33.57 -24.30
N SER A 18 -45.06 -34.09 -23.91
CA SER A 18 -44.60 -35.48 -24.11
C SER A 18 -43.43 -35.81 -25.07
N LYS A 19 -42.44 -36.47 -24.44
CA LYS A 19 -41.72 -37.72 -24.84
C LYS A 19 -40.49 -37.68 -25.77
N LEU A 20 -39.36 -38.02 -25.11
CA LEU A 20 -38.52 -39.21 -25.31
C LEU A 20 -37.66 -39.34 -26.60
N THR A 21 -36.34 -39.43 -26.46
CA THR A 21 -35.48 -40.59 -26.82
C THR A 21 -33.97 -40.25 -26.78
N SER A 22 -33.19 -41.07 -26.06
CA SER A 22 -31.79 -41.43 -26.37
C SER A 22 -31.82 -42.75 -27.19
N PRO A 23 -30.72 -43.38 -27.71
CA PRO A 23 -29.29 -43.25 -27.37
C PRO A 23 -28.32 -43.35 -28.60
N VAL A 24 -27.00 -43.48 -28.37
CA VAL A 24 -26.05 -44.46 -29.00
C VAL A 24 -24.61 -43.91 -29.01
N ASN A 25 -23.72 -44.64 -28.31
CA ASN A 25 -22.27 -44.75 -28.52
C ASN A 25 -22.06 -46.11 -29.23
N PRO A 26 -21.01 -46.40 -30.06
CA PRO A 26 -19.72 -46.85 -29.47
C PRO A 26 -18.44 -46.93 -30.39
N PHE A 27 -17.31 -47.29 -29.75
CA PHE A 27 -16.10 -48.04 -30.23
C PHE A 27 -14.86 -47.37 -30.90
N LEU A 28 -13.71 -47.67 -30.26
CA LEU A 28 -12.24 -47.58 -30.57
C LEU A 28 -11.80 -48.60 -31.68
N PRO A 29 -10.50 -48.97 -31.98
CA PRO A 29 -9.15 -48.64 -31.42
C PRO A 29 -7.90 -48.54 -32.39
N SER A 30 -6.73 -48.19 -31.80
CA SER A 30 -5.35 -48.78 -31.89
C SER A 30 -4.33 -48.60 -33.05
N THR A 31 -3.12 -48.10 -32.65
CA THR A 31 -1.70 -48.57 -32.92
C THR A 31 -1.08 -48.49 -34.34
N HIS A 32 0.23 -48.36 -34.65
CA HIS A 32 1.55 -48.45 -33.97
C HIS A 32 2.69 -47.95 -34.95
N LEU A 33 3.92 -47.69 -34.43
CA LEU A 33 5.27 -47.68 -35.09
C LEU A 33 5.66 -46.47 -35.97
N GLY A 34 6.88 -45.92 -36.01
CA GLY A 34 8.18 -46.18 -35.36
C GLY A 34 9.31 -45.36 -36.04
N HIS A 35 10.43 -45.19 -35.33
CA HIS A 35 11.82 -44.98 -35.80
C HIS A 35 12.44 -43.59 -36.17
N HIS A 36 13.64 -43.42 -35.59
CA HIS A 36 14.88 -42.75 -36.04
C HIS A 36 15.24 -41.30 -35.64
N SER A 37 16.24 -41.20 -34.75
CA SER A 37 17.28 -40.16 -34.68
C SER A 37 18.53 -40.62 -35.46
N PRO A 38 19.42 -39.70 -35.89
CA PRO A 38 20.78 -39.67 -35.29
C PRO A 38 21.47 -38.28 -35.16
N ASN A 39 22.37 -38.16 -34.15
CA ASN A 39 23.71 -37.50 -34.03
C ASN A 39 24.02 -36.15 -34.76
N ALA A 40 24.88 -35.21 -34.33
CA ALA A 40 25.86 -35.01 -33.23
C ALA A 40 26.26 -33.49 -33.26
N SER A 41 26.68 -32.79 -32.19
CA SER A 41 28.08 -32.63 -31.70
C SER A 41 28.10 -31.37 -30.78
N SER A 42 28.50 -31.47 -29.50
CA SER A 42 29.85 -31.32 -28.89
C SER A 42 30.38 -29.89 -28.72
N HIS A 43 30.45 -29.43 -27.45
CA HIS A 43 31.65 -28.77 -26.91
C HIS A 43 31.78 -29.05 -25.40
N LYS A 44 32.90 -29.65 -25.00
CA LYS A 44 33.36 -29.91 -23.62
C LYS A 44 34.58 -29.03 -23.32
N ASN A 45 34.74 -28.67 -22.03
CA ASN A 45 35.98 -28.57 -21.22
C ASN A 45 35.54 -28.10 -19.82
N GLY A 46 35.90 -28.63 -18.66
CA GLY A 46 36.84 -29.67 -18.24
C GLY A 46 37.46 -29.24 -16.90
N PHE A 47 37.31 -30.02 -15.81
CA PHE A 47 38.35 -30.11 -14.77
C PHE A 47 38.22 -31.40 -13.96
N LYS A 48 39.36 -32.09 -13.83
CA LYS A 48 39.58 -33.41 -13.24
C LYS A 48 39.63 -33.37 -11.71
N SER A 49 39.07 -34.37 -11.04
CA SER A 49 39.44 -34.72 -9.66
C SER A 49 40.32 -35.98 -9.64
N ARG A 50 41.38 -35.92 -8.84
CA ARG A 50 42.53 -36.85 -8.78
C ARG A 50 42.26 -37.93 -7.72
N LYS A 51 42.42 -39.20 -8.10
CA LYS A 51 42.46 -40.35 -7.17
C LYS A 51 43.69 -40.26 -6.27
N LEU A 52 43.50 -40.48 -4.98
CA LEU A 52 44.51 -41.04 -4.07
C LEU A 52 43.88 -42.21 -3.32
N THR A 53 44.49 -43.37 -3.50
CA THR A 53 44.20 -44.65 -2.87
C THR A 53 44.83 -44.70 -1.48
N ASN A 54 44.15 -45.24 -0.47
CA ASN A 54 44.84 -46.01 0.55
C ASN A 54 43.99 -47.18 1.07
N LYS A 55 44.69 -48.29 1.33
CA LYS A 55 44.22 -49.63 1.69
C LYS A 55 43.65 -49.68 3.12
N GLY A 56 42.70 -50.60 3.32
CA GLY A 56 42.81 -51.59 4.39
C GLY A 56 41.79 -51.51 5.53
N ASN A 57 41.08 -52.63 5.67
CA ASN A 57 40.34 -53.15 6.83
C ASN A 57 38.93 -52.62 7.07
N GLY A 58 37.98 -53.48 6.72
CA GLY A 58 36.59 -53.35 7.08
C GLY A 58 36.37 -53.55 8.58
N VAL A 59 35.45 -52.76 9.10
CA VAL A 59 34.50 -53.14 10.14
C VAL A 59 33.21 -52.40 9.80
N ASP A 60 32.15 -53.14 9.49
CA ASP A 60 30.80 -52.60 9.37
C ASP A 60 30.39 -51.92 10.67
N PHE A 61 30.06 -50.63 10.63
CA PHE A 61 29.09 -50.04 11.54
C PHE A 61 28.43 -48.83 10.88
N LEU A 62 27.13 -48.98 10.62
CA LEU A 62 26.19 -47.91 10.31
C LEU A 62 26.35 -46.76 11.30
N SER A 63 26.75 -45.58 10.83
CA SER A 63 26.43 -44.32 11.50
C SER A 63 26.19 -43.22 10.48
N HIS A 64 24.91 -43.08 10.11
CA HIS A 64 24.43 -41.79 9.61
C HIS A 64 24.52 -40.80 10.77
N SER A 65 25.52 -39.92 10.74
CA SER A 65 25.53 -38.72 11.57
C SER A 65 24.54 -37.73 10.95
N TYR A 66 23.27 -37.87 11.33
CA TYR A 66 22.34 -36.76 11.30
C TYR A 66 22.74 -35.83 12.43
N ALA A 67 23.11 -34.59 12.10
CA ALA A 67 23.15 -33.54 13.11
C ALA A 67 21.78 -33.53 13.79
N SER A 68 21.75 -33.73 15.10
CA SER A 68 20.50 -33.71 15.85
C SER A 68 19.87 -32.32 15.71
N PHE A 69 18.55 -32.24 15.85
CA PHE A 69 17.83 -30.96 15.84
C PHE A 69 18.46 -29.97 16.85
N ASP A 70 18.99 -30.50 17.96
CA ASP A 70 19.73 -29.76 18.97
C ASP A 70 21.08 -29.19 18.46
N GLU A 71 21.83 -29.89 17.60
CA GLU A 71 23.07 -29.38 17.00
C GLU A 71 22.81 -28.28 15.95
N LEU A 72 21.75 -28.42 15.15
CA LEU A 72 21.30 -27.38 14.23
C LEU A 72 20.79 -26.14 14.98
N GLU A 73 20.11 -26.34 16.11
CA GLU A 73 19.67 -25.26 17.00
C GLU A 73 20.87 -24.59 17.70
N LEU A 74 21.90 -25.35 18.10
CA LEU A 74 23.15 -24.83 18.66
C LEU A 74 23.96 -24.02 17.64
N MET A 75 24.05 -24.50 16.39
CA MET A 75 24.69 -23.77 15.29
C MET A 75 23.92 -22.51 14.90
N ALA A 76 22.58 -22.56 14.88
CA ALA A 76 21.72 -21.40 14.67
C ALA A 76 21.76 -20.42 15.86
N ASN A 77 22.09 -20.89 17.07
CA ASN A 77 22.20 -20.06 18.26
C ASN A 77 23.61 -19.48 18.49
N ASN A 78 24.59 -19.90 17.69
CA ASN A 78 25.95 -19.38 17.75
C ASN A 78 25.98 -17.89 17.36
N LYS A 79 26.52 -17.04 18.26
CA LYS A 79 26.49 -15.57 18.12
C LYS A 79 27.20 -15.09 16.86
N GLU A 80 28.29 -15.74 16.45
CA GLU A 80 29.01 -15.39 15.22
C GLU A 80 28.23 -15.76 13.95
N VAL A 81 27.61 -16.93 13.93
CA VAL A 81 26.77 -17.38 12.80
C VAL A 81 25.54 -16.47 12.68
N LYS A 82 24.87 -16.16 13.80
CA LYS A 82 23.77 -15.17 13.85
C LYS A 82 24.21 -13.78 13.42
N HIS A 83 25.43 -13.35 13.76
CA HIS A 83 25.97 -12.04 13.41
C HIS A 83 26.31 -11.95 11.91
N ASN A 84 26.95 -12.98 11.36
CA ASN A 84 27.33 -13.04 9.94
C ASN A 84 26.11 -13.21 9.04
N LEU A 85 25.13 -14.05 9.40
CA LEU A 85 23.84 -14.12 8.71
C LEU A 85 23.04 -12.83 8.85
N LYS A 86 23.20 -12.09 9.96
CA LYS A 86 22.59 -10.76 10.10
C LYS A 86 23.19 -9.76 9.14
N LEU A 87 24.52 -9.66 9.11
CA LEU A 87 25.24 -8.73 8.24
C LEU A 87 24.90 -9.01 6.78
N ASP A 88 25.10 -10.26 6.36
CA ASP A 88 24.85 -10.70 4.98
C ASP A 88 23.38 -10.44 4.56
N ASN A 89 22.39 -10.76 5.39
CA ASN A 89 20.99 -10.50 5.03
C ASN A 89 20.53 -9.04 5.20
N SER A 90 21.14 -8.27 6.11
CA SER A 90 20.91 -6.82 6.21
C SER A 90 21.41 -6.12 4.96
N ASP A 91 22.60 -6.53 4.51
CA ASP A 91 23.24 -6.04 3.31
C ASP A 91 22.46 -6.49 2.07
N VAL A 92 21.96 -7.74 2.02
CA VAL A 92 21.08 -8.23 0.93
C VAL A 92 19.74 -7.49 0.90
N MET A 93 19.07 -7.24 2.04
CA MET A 93 17.81 -6.49 2.06
C MET A 93 18.00 -5.01 1.72
N MET A 94 19.10 -4.40 2.16
CA MET A 94 19.49 -3.05 1.76
C MET A 94 19.83 -3.03 0.26
N THR A 95 20.52 -4.05 -0.24
CA THR A 95 20.84 -4.21 -1.66
C THR A 95 19.57 -4.40 -2.48
N ILE A 96 18.57 -5.17 -2.04
CA ILE A 96 17.27 -5.32 -2.73
C ILE A 96 16.47 -4.01 -2.70
N ALA A 97 16.51 -3.26 -1.59
CA ALA A 97 15.89 -1.93 -1.52
C ALA A 97 16.58 -0.93 -2.47
N ILE A 98 17.90 -1.04 -2.63
CA ILE A 98 18.69 -0.25 -3.57
C ILE A 98 18.45 -0.71 -5.01
N GLU A 99 18.43 -2.01 -5.31
CA GLU A 99 18.19 -2.60 -6.64
C GLU A 99 16.79 -2.27 -7.17
N GLY A 100 15.76 -2.32 -6.31
CA GLY A 100 14.40 -1.89 -6.67
C GLY A 100 14.31 -0.39 -7.02
N LEU A 101 15.23 0.42 -6.48
CA LEU A 101 15.34 1.85 -6.76
C LEU A 101 16.35 2.18 -7.87
N GLN A 102 17.20 1.23 -8.30
CA GLN A 102 18.17 1.44 -9.38
C GLN A 102 17.53 1.47 -10.77
N HIS A 103 16.28 1.00 -10.90
CA HIS A 103 15.56 1.16 -12.15
C HIS A 103 15.17 2.63 -12.35
N PRO A 104 15.64 3.32 -13.42
CA PRO A 104 15.44 4.77 -13.59
C PRO A 104 13.96 5.19 -13.60
N ARG A 105 13.07 4.28 -14.02
CA ARG A 105 11.62 4.48 -13.94
C ARG A 105 11.09 4.59 -12.51
N ALA A 106 11.60 3.80 -11.56
CA ALA A 106 11.15 3.85 -10.16
C ALA A 106 11.54 5.18 -9.50
N VAL A 107 12.75 5.68 -9.78
CA VAL A 107 13.20 7.02 -9.35
C VAL A 107 12.34 8.12 -9.96
N ALA A 108 12.05 8.04 -11.26
CA ALA A 108 11.17 9.01 -11.93
C ALA A 108 9.77 9.05 -11.28
N PHE A 109 9.16 7.88 -11.01
CA PHE A 109 7.87 7.82 -10.31
C PHE A 109 7.93 8.33 -8.87
N LEU A 110 9.04 8.09 -8.15
CA LEU A 110 9.25 8.61 -6.80
C LEU A 110 9.34 10.14 -6.80
N LEU A 111 10.12 10.73 -7.71
CA LEU A 111 10.22 12.19 -7.84
C LEU A 111 8.88 12.82 -8.24
N LEU A 112 8.17 12.18 -9.17
CA LEU A 112 6.85 12.63 -9.61
C LEU A 112 5.82 12.56 -8.47
N TRP A 113 5.88 11.50 -7.67
CA TRP A 113 5.06 11.37 -6.46
C TRP A 113 5.33 12.51 -5.48
N TYR A 114 6.59 12.86 -5.24
CA TYR A 114 6.95 13.94 -4.32
C TYR A 114 6.48 15.30 -4.85
N PHE A 115 6.69 15.55 -6.14
CA PHE A 115 6.26 16.78 -6.81
C PHE A 115 4.74 16.96 -6.71
N PHE A 116 3.95 15.96 -7.10
CA PHE A 116 2.50 16.04 -7.01
C PHE A 116 2.00 16.11 -5.57
N SER A 117 2.63 15.39 -4.62
CA SER A 117 2.28 15.52 -3.21
C SER A 117 2.54 16.93 -2.66
N ALA A 118 3.63 17.57 -3.06
CA ALA A 118 3.91 18.97 -2.69
C ALA A 118 2.87 19.91 -3.32
N GLY A 119 2.59 19.74 -4.62
CA GLY A 119 1.58 20.50 -5.34
C GLY A 119 0.22 20.44 -4.66
N THR A 120 -0.28 19.23 -4.39
CA THR A 120 -1.56 19.05 -3.67
C THR A 120 -1.52 19.66 -2.28
N LEU A 121 -0.44 19.50 -1.52
CA LEU A 121 -0.36 20.08 -0.18
C LEU A 121 -0.46 21.62 -0.22
N PHE A 122 0.22 22.25 -1.17
CA PHE A 122 0.22 23.71 -1.30
C PHE A 122 -1.09 24.25 -1.83
N LEU A 123 -1.62 23.62 -2.88
CA LEU A 123 -2.91 23.99 -3.45
C LEU A 123 -4.03 23.80 -2.42
N ASN A 124 -4.01 22.69 -1.67
CA ASN A 124 -4.96 22.46 -0.59
C ASN A 124 -4.95 23.60 0.44
N LYS A 125 -3.78 23.92 0.99
CA LYS A 125 -3.69 24.99 1.98
C LYS A 125 -4.03 26.34 1.37
N TYR A 126 -3.67 26.58 0.11
CA TYR A 126 -3.96 27.83 -0.59
C TYR A 126 -5.47 28.05 -0.76
N ILE A 127 -6.20 27.05 -1.26
CA ILE A 127 -7.65 27.07 -1.42
C ILE A 127 -8.34 27.27 -0.06
N LEU A 128 -7.90 26.54 0.98
CA LEU A 128 -8.52 26.62 2.30
C LEU A 128 -8.26 27.95 3.02
N THR A 129 -7.06 28.53 2.87
CA THR A 129 -6.64 29.70 3.65
C THR A 129 -6.90 31.01 2.93
N TYR A 130 -6.50 31.12 1.65
CA TYR A 130 -6.61 32.37 0.90
C TYR A 130 -7.96 32.53 0.23
N LEU A 131 -8.53 31.43 -0.29
CA LEU A 131 -9.85 31.45 -0.92
C LEU A 131 -10.98 31.15 0.08
N SER A 132 -10.64 30.78 1.32
CA SER A 132 -11.59 30.48 2.42
C SER A 132 -12.71 29.54 1.97
N PHE A 133 -12.35 28.55 1.15
CA PHE A 133 -13.30 27.63 0.57
C PHE A 133 -13.64 26.49 1.52
N ASN A 134 -14.88 25.99 1.46
CA ASN A 134 -15.35 24.98 2.39
C ASN A 134 -14.61 23.63 2.20
N PRO A 135 -13.94 23.07 3.23
CA PRO A 135 -13.14 21.85 3.11
C PRO A 135 -13.97 20.61 2.73
N TYR A 136 -15.26 20.58 3.10
CA TYR A 136 -16.15 19.47 2.77
C TYR A 136 -16.50 19.45 1.27
N LEU A 137 -16.81 20.62 0.69
CA LEU A 137 -17.08 20.72 -0.74
C LEU A 137 -15.80 20.47 -1.56
N MET A 138 -14.67 20.98 -1.06
CA MET A 138 -13.36 20.76 -1.66
C MET A 138 -13.00 19.28 -1.76
N CYS A 139 -13.19 18.53 -0.67
CA CYS A 139 -12.97 17.08 -0.63
C CYS A 139 -13.72 16.37 -1.76
N GLY A 140 -15.01 16.68 -1.93
CA GLY A 140 -15.83 16.04 -2.95
C GLY A 140 -15.40 16.39 -4.37
N LEU A 141 -15.05 17.65 -4.63
CA LEU A 141 -14.59 18.10 -5.94
C LEU A 141 -13.22 17.51 -6.29
N GLN A 142 -12.30 17.43 -5.33
CA GLN A 142 -11.00 16.80 -5.49
C GLN A 142 -11.13 15.30 -5.82
N MET A 143 -12.03 14.58 -5.12
CA MET A 143 -12.34 13.17 -5.44
C MET A 143 -13.04 13.02 -6.80
N LEU A 144 -13.92 13.96 -7.17
CA LEU A 144 -14.62 13.98 -8.46
C LEU A 144 -13.63 14.14 -9.62
N ILE A 145 -12.76 15.15 -9.56
CA ILE A 145 -11.73 15.38 -10.59
C ILE A 145 -10.83 14.15 -10.70
N THR A 146 -10.43 13.56 -9.57
CA THR A 146 -9.58 12.37 -9.53
C THR A 146 -10.25 11.15 -10.15
N MET A 147 -11.54 10.96 -9.90
CA MET A 147 -12.36 9.93 -10.53
C MET A 147 -12.47 10.14 -12.04
N MET A 148 -12.70 11.38 -12.51
CA MET A 148 -12.76 11.71 -13.94
C MET A 148 -11.43 11.44 -14.63
N CYS A 149 -10.32 11.90 -14.06
CA CYS A 149 -8.97 11.61 -14.57
C CYS A 149 -8.69 10.10 -14.57
N GLY A 150 -9.11 9.37 -13.53
CA GLY A 150 -9.00 7.91 -13.47
C GLY A 150 -9.81 7.19 -14.54
N ALA A 151 -11.02 7.68 -14.85
CA ALA A 151 -11.83 7.15 -15.95
C ALA A 151 -11.16 7.35 -17.30
N VAL A 152 -10.62 8.55 -17.55
CA VAL A 152 -9.86 8.87 -18.76
C VAL A 152 -8.64 7.97 -18.88
N GLN A 153 -7.90 7.74 -17.79
CA GLN A 153 -6.73 6.86 -17.78
C GLN A 153 -7.07 5.38 -18.09
N MET A 154 -8.23 4.89 -17.65
CA MET A 154 -8.68 3.54 -17.98
C MET A 154 -9.09 3.40 -19.46
N TRP A 155 -9.58 4.48 -20.08
CA TRP A 155 -9.98 4.48 -21.50
C TRP A 155 -8.80 4.75 -22.43
N TYR A 156 -7.87 5.63 -22.03
CA TYR A 156 -6.67 5.98 -22.77
C TYR A 156 -5.42 5.58 -21.97
N PRO A 157 -4.76 4.45 -22.29
CA PRO A 157 -3.50 4.06 -21.67
C PRO A 157 -2.40 5.07 -21.98
N MET A 158 -2.28 6.14 -21.20
CA MET A 158 -1.09 6.99 -21.24
C MET A 158 0.08 6.27 -20.57
N GLY A 159 0.77 5.41 -21.32
CA GLY A 159 2.12 4.87 -21.04
C GLY A 159 2.29 3.94 -19.83
N CYS A 160 1.41 4.00 -18.82
CA CYS A 160 1.48 3.24 -17.57
C CYS A 160 0.50 2.05 -17.54
N TYR A 161 -0.29 1.86 -18.60
CA TYR A 161 -1.33 0.85 -18.68
C TYR A 161 -1.09 -0.07 -19.88
N LYS A 162 -0.91 -1.37 -19.62
CA LYS A 162 -1.05 -2.43 -20.63
C LYS A 162 -2.38 -3.11 -20.36
N HIS A 163 -3.27 -3.14 -21.36
CA HIS A 163 -4.51 -3.90 -21.28
C HIS A 163 -4.18 -5.40 -21.13
N GLY A 164 -4.26 -5.91 -19.91
CA GLY A 164 -4.22 -7.35 -19.65
C GLY A 164 -5.56 -8.01 -20.02
N PRO A 165 -5.58 -9.32 -20.29
CA PRO A 165 -6.83 -10.06 -20.51
C PRO A 165 -7.73 -9.88 -19.27
N LYS A 166 -8.99 -9.47 -19.49
CA LYS A 166 -9.96 -9.22 -18.41
C LYS A 166 -10.20 -10.50 -17.60
N LYS A 167 -9.49 -10.66 -16.49
CA LYS A 167 -9.76 -11.72 -15.51
C LYS A 167 -11.13 -11.45 -14.87
N LYS A 168 -11.87 -12.51 -14.56
CA LYS A 168 -13.16 -12.39 -13.86
C LYS A 168 -12.90 -11.75 -12.50
N LYS A 169 -13.62 -10.66 -12.18
CA LYS A 169 -13.49 -9.97 -10.90
C LYS A 169 -13.87 -10.93 -9.76
N PRO A 170 -13.12 -10.95 -8.64
CA PRO A 170 -13.46 -11.77 -7.50
C PRO A 170 -14.77 -11.30 -6.85
N SER A 171 -15.50 -12.21 -6.19
CA SER A 171 -16.78 -11.89 -5.54
C SER A 171 -16.68 -10.76 -4.51
N ASN A 172 -15.54 -10.66 -3.82
CA ASN A 172 -15.30 -9.65 -2.78
C ASN A 172 -14.75 -8.32 -3.32
N PHE A 173 -14.60 -8.18 -4.64
CA PHE A 173 -14.01 -7.00 -5.27
C PHE A 173 -14.70 -5.70 -4.82
N TYR A 174 -16.03 -5.63 -4.99
CA TYR A 174 -16.78 -4.41 -4.70
C TYR A 174 -16.79 -4.07 -3.21
N PHE A 175 -16.86 -5.07 -2.33
CA PHE A 175 -16.80 -4.85 -0.88
C PHE A 175 -15.46 -4.24 -0.45
N ASN A 176 -14.35 -4.79 -0.96
CA ASN A 176 -13.01 -4.26 -0.68
C ASN A 176 -12.85 -2.83 -1.23
N MET A 177 -13.39 -2.54 -2.42
CA MET A 177 -13.35 -1.20 -3.01
C MET A 177 -14.21 -0.18 -2.23
N ILE A 178 -15.35 -0.59 -1.68
CA ILE A 178 -16.19 0.27 -0.85
C ILE A 178 -15.46 0.65 0.43
N ILE A 179 -14.90 -0.33 1.14
CA ILE A 179 -14.13 -0.05 2.37
C ILE A 179 -12.94 0.88 2.06
N LEU A 180 -12.22 0.59 0.97
CA LEU A 180 -11.09 1.42 0.55
C LEU A 180 -11.53 2.85 0.21
N GLY A 181 -12.68 3.01 -0.46
CA GLY A 181 -13.29 4.31 -0.77
C GLY A 181 -13.69 5.11 0.47
N LEU A 182 -14.27 4.45 1.48
CA LEU A 182 -14.62 5.10 2.75
C LEU A 182 -13.38 5.57 3.53
N LEU A 183 -12.32 4.75 3.57
CA LEU A 183 -11.07 5.14 4.21
C LEU A 183 -10.38 6.29 3.45
N GLN A 184 -10.44 6.27 2.12
CA GLN A 184 -9.90 7.35 1.30
C GLN A 184 -10.67 8.65 1.51
N LEU A 185 -12.00 8.60 1.53
CA LEU A 185 -12.85 9.74 1.89
C LEU A 185 -12.47 10.30 3.26
N GLY A 186 -12.35 9.44 4.28
CA GLY A 186 -11.93 9.85 5.63
C GLY A 186 -10.55 10.51 5.63
N THR A 187 -9.58 9.93 4.93
CA THR A 187 -8.21 10.47 4.82
C THR A 187 -8.18 11.87 4.20
N ILE A 188 -8.92 12.07 3.10
CA ILE A 188 -8.97 13.37 2.42
C ILE A 188 -9.73 14.39 3.28
N LEU A 189 -10.93 14.03 3.76
CA LEU A 189 -11.79 14.94 4.51
C LEU A 189 -11.14 15.41 5.81
N PHE A 190 -10.71 14.48 6.68
CA PHE A 190 -10.06 14.85 7.93
C PHE A 190 -8.71 15.54 7.67
N GLY A 191 -8.02 15.19 6.58
CA GLY A 191 -6.78 15.85 6.18
C GLY A 191 -6.98 17.32 5.82
N LEU A 192 -8.02 17.62 5.04
CA LEU A 192 -8.39 18.99 4.67
C LEU A 192 -8.87 19.79 5.89
N VAL A 193 -9.70 19.20 6.75
CA VAL A 193 -10.15 19.85 7.99
C VAL A 193 -8.97 20.14 8.93
N ALA A 194 -7.98 19.25 9.03
CA ALA A 194 -6.77 19.50 9.79
C ALA A 194 -5.95 20.68 9.22
N LEU A 195 -5.80 20.76 7.89
CA LEU A 195 -5.10 21.86 7.22
C LEU A 195 -5.87 23.19 7.32
N TYR A 196 -7.18 23.15 7.51
CA TYR A 196 -7.98 24.34 7.76
C TYR A 196 -7.67 24.96 9.14
N TYR A 197 -7.56 24.13 10.18
CA TYR A 197 -7.37 24.60 11.55
C TYR A 197 -5.91 24.77 12.01
N VAL A 198 -4.95 24.08 11.39
CA VAL A 198 -3.56 24.08 11.86
C VAL A 198 -2.56 24.37 10.73
N ALA A 199 -1.33 24.71 11.11
CA ALA A 199 -0.22 24.88 10.18
C ALA A 199 0.10 23.57 9.45
N VAL A 200 0.53 23.70 8.19
CA VAL A 200 0.83 22.55 7.32
C VAL A 200 1.98 21.71 7.87
N SER A 201 3.03 22.36 8.36
CA SER A 201 4.20 21.73 8.99
C SER A 201 3.79 20.88 10.20
N PHE A 202 2.91 21.41 11.05
CA PHE A 202 2.38 20.68 12.20
C PHE A 202 1.52 19.50 11.78
N ALA A 203 0.58 19.69 10.85
CA ALA A 203 -0.28 18.61 10.35
C ALA A 203 0.54 17.46 9.73
N GLU A 204 1.57 17.77 8.93
CA GLU A 204 2.47 16.75 8.37
C GLU A 204 3.37 16.10 9.43
N THR A 205 3.72 16.82 10.49
CA THR A 205 4.43 16.24 11.66
C THR A 205 3.56 15.23 12.41
N VAL A 206 2.28 15.56 12.66
CA VAL A 206 1.31 14.62 13.24
C VAL A 206 1.15 13.38 12.35
N LYS A 207 1.01 13.55 11.03
CA LYS A 207 0.90 12.41 10.10
C LYS A 207 2.18 11.58 10.03
N SER A 208 3.36 12.17 10.26
CA SER A 208 4.63 11.44 10.31
C SER A 208 4.69 10.42 11.43
N SER A 209 3.82 10.56 12.44
CA SER A 209 3.66 9.59 13.54
C SER A 209 2.92 8.30 13.15
N ALA A 210 2.66 8.06 11.85
CA ALA A 210 2.07 6.83 11.29
C ALA A 210 2.62 5.50 11.84
N PRO A 211 3.91 5.36 12.18
CA PRO A 211 4.42 4.17 12.85
C PRO A 211 3.68 3.78 14.14
N LEU A 212 3.24 4.74 14.94
CA LEU A 212 2.52 4.49 16.19
C LEU A 212 1.21 3.77 15.90
N VAL A 213 0.44 4.33 14.98
CA VAL A 213 -0.85 3.78 14.54
C VAL A 213 -0.66 2.42 13.89
N THR A 214 0.40 2.26 13.10
CA THR A 214 0.73 0.98 12.45
C THR A 214 0.99 -0.12 13.48
N VAL A 215 1.77 0.16 14.53
CA VAL A 215 2.05 -0.81 15.60
C VAL A 215 0.79 -1.14 16.38
N PHE A 216 -0.01 -0.12 16.72
CA PHE A 216 -1.28 -0.30 17.42
C PHE A 216 -2.26 -1.17 16.62
N LEU A 217 -2.45 -0.90 15.34
CA LEU A 217 -3.34 -1.67 14.46
C LEU A 217 -2.82 -3.09 14.21
N THR A 218 -1.51 -3.27 14.08
CA THR A 218 -0.93 -4.62 13.91
C THR A 218 -1.18 -5.48 15.15
N TRP A 219 -1.02 -4.89 16.33
CA TRP A 219 -1.34 -5.55 17.59
C TRP A 219 -2.83 -5.87 17.70
N LEU A 220 -3.71 -4.92 17.38
CA LEU A 220 -5.16 -5.08 17.48
C LEU A 220 -5.74 -6.10 16.48
N LEU A 221 -5.32 -6.03 15.21
CA LEU A 221 -5.91 -6.82 14.12
C LEU A 221 -5.25 -8.20 13.96
N ARG A 222 -3.92 -8.29 14.14
CA ARG A 222 -3.17 -9.54 13.88
C ARG A 222 -2.77 -10.26 15.16
N GLY A 223 -2.88 -9.63 16.33
CA GLY A 223 -2.42 -10.19 17.60
C GLY A 223 -0.90 -10.41 17.67
N GLU A 224 -0.14 -10.00 16.65
CA GLU A 224 1.31 -10.17 16.58
C GLU A 224 1.99 -9.17 17.51
N ARG A 225 2.79 -9.66 18.46
CA ARG A 225 3.61 -8.78 19.31
C ARG A 225 4.77 -8.23 18.50
N THR A 226 4.95 -6.91 18.55
CA THR A 226 6.11 -6.24 17.95
C THR A 226 7.33 -6.36 18.85
N SER A 227 8.52 -6.38 18.25
CA SER A 227 9.77 -6.44 19.01
C SER A 227 9.92 -5.24 19.95
N CYS A 228 10.50 -5.46 21.12
CA CYS A 228 10.79 -4.41 22.10
C CYS A 228 11.61 -3.26 21.50
N LEU A 229 12.48 -3.56 20.53
CA LEU A 229 13.23 -2.54 19.78
C LEU A 229 12.31 -1.59 19.01
N VAL A 230 11.28 -2.12 18.35
CA VAL A 230 10.30 -1.30 17.62
C VAL A 230 9.50 -0.43 18.60
N LEU A 231 9.11 -0.97 19.75
CA LEU A 231 8.40 -0.22 20.79
C LEU A 231 9.25 0.95 21.34
N LEU A 232 10.55 0.73 21.56
CA LEU A 232 11.45 1.77 22.05
C LEU A 232 11.60 2.93 21.06
N THR A 233 11.55 2.67 19.74
CA THR A 233 11.56 3.73 18.72
C THR A 233 10.30 4.59 18.70
N LEU A 234 9.20 4.16 19.33
CA LEU A 234 7.97 4.94 19.42
C LEU A 234 8.04 6.03 20.49
N LEU A 235 8.87 5.86 21.53
CA LEU A 235 9.07 6.86 22.58
C LEU A 235 9.53 8.22 22.03
N PRO A 236 10.57 8.31 21.17
CA PRO A 236 10.95 9.60 20.59
C PRO A 236 9.91 10.17 19.62
N VAL A 237 9.10 9.33 18.96
CA VAL A 237 7.99 9.81 18.11
C VAL A 237 6.91 10.47 18.97
N MET A 238 6.47 9.82 20.07
CA MET A 238 5.49 10.37 21.00
C MET A 238 6.00 11.62 21.72
N GLY A 239 7.25 11.56 22.21
CA GLY A 239 7.89 12.69 22.87
C GLY A 239 8.03 13.88 21.92
N GLY A 240 8.47 13.65 20.70
CA GLY A 240 8.59 14.70 19.68
C GLY A 240 7.24 15.33 19.34
N LEU A 241 6.18 14.53 19.21
CA LEU A 241 4.83 15.02 18.94
C LEU A 241 4.27 15.85 20.10
N ALA A 242 4.53 15.44 21.35
CA ALA A 242 4.14 16.19 22.54
C ALA A 242 4.87 17.55 22.60
N VAL A 243 6.18 17.55 22.35
CA VAL A 243 6.98 18.78 22.31
C VAL A 243 6.51 19.70 21.18
N CYS A 244 6.23 19.17 19.98
CA CYS A 244 5.65 19.94 18.87
C CYS A 244 4.34 20.60 19.27
N SER A 245 3.43 19.83 19.85
CA SER A 245 2.10 20.31 20.23
C SER A 245 2.16 21.40 21.30
N SER A 246 3.10 21.28 22.25
CA SER A 246 3.33 22.30 23.28
C SER A 246 3.95 23.60 22.74
N GLY A 247 4.69 23.51 21.63
CA GLY A 247 5.37 24.64 21.00
C GLY A 247 4.60 25.29 19.86
N GLU A 248 3.46 24.73 19.46
CA GLU A 248 2.73 25.19 18.27
C GLU A 248 1.89 26.44 18.59
N ILE A 249 2.19 27.55 17.89
CA ILE A 249 1.54 28.85 18.14
C ILE A 249 0.06 28.81 17.79
N SER A 250 -0.30 28.12 16.70
CA SER A 250 -1.67 27.98 16.22
C SER A 250 -2.27 26.63 16.59
N PHE A 251 -1.95 26.11 17.77
CA PHE A 251 -2.48 24.81 18.19
C PHE A 251 -4.00 24.85 18.30
N ASN A 252 -4.66 23.98 17.56
CA ASN A 252 -6.09 23.75 17.64
C ASN A 252 -6.35 22.26 17.89
N PHE A 253 -7.05 21.94 18.99
CA PHE A 253 -7.30 20.56 19.39
C PHE A 253 -8.14 19.79 18.36
N LEU A 254 -9.13 20.43 17.75
CA LEU A 254 -9.95 19.79 16.70
C LEU A 254 -9.10 19.47 15.47
N GLY A 255 -8.27 20.41 15.03
CA GLY A 255 -7.35 20.20 13.91
C GLY A 255 -6.32 19.10 14.19
N PHE A 256 -5.79 19.04 15.41
CA PHE A 256 -4.91 17.97 15.87
C PHE A 256 -5.62 16.60 15.86
N LEU A 257 -6.85 16.51 16.38
CA LEU A 257 -7.62 15.28 16.37
C LEU A 257 -7.93 14.82 14.94
N CYS A 258 -8.32 15.73 14.04
CA CYS A 258 -8.50 15.43 12.62
C CYS A 258 -7.20 14.93 11.97
N ALA A 259 -6.04 15.50 12.31
CA ALA A 259 -4.75 15.03 11.81
C ALA A 259 -4.42 13.61 12.31
N LEU A 260 -4.72 13.29 13.57
CA LEU A 260 -4.59 11.92 14.11
C LEU A 260 -5.54 10.94 13.41
N THR A 261 -6.81 11.30 13.24
CA THR A 261 -7.79 10.44 12.53
C THR A 261 -7.37 10.22 11.07
N THR A 262 -6.87 11.26 10.40
CA THR A 262 -6.30 11.14 9.04
C THR A 262 -5.20 10.10 8.99
N ASN A 263 -4.31 10.11 9.98
CA ASN A 263 -3.22 9.14 10.07
C ASN A 263 -3.75 7.70 10.24
N VAL A 264 -4.80 7.50 11.04
CA VAL A 264 -5.47 6.18 11.17
C VAL A 264 -6.09 5.71 9.86
N CYS A 265 -6.85 6.57 9.19
CA CYS A 265 -7.42 6.25 7.89
C CYS A 265 -6.35 5.95 6.84
N GLU A 266 -5.27 6.73 6.79
CA GLU A 266 -4.17 6.58 5.83
C GLU A 266 -3.42 5.24 6.02
N VAL A 267 -3.15 4.86 7.27
CA VAL A 267 -2.49 3.58 7.58
C VAL A 267 -3.41 2.40 7.21
N LEU A 268 -4.70 2.45 7.56
CA LEU A 268 -5.66 1.42 7.17
C LEU A 268 -5.81 1.31 5.65
N GLN A 269 -5.91 2.45 4.96
CA GLN A 269 -5.98 2.53 3.50
C GLN A 269 -4.74 1.91 2.86
N SER A 270 -3.55 2.21 3.38
CA SER A 270 -2.28 1.69 2.86
C SER A 270 -2.16 0.18 3.07
N VAL A 271 -2.55 -0.33 4.24
CA VAL A 271 -2.54 -1.76 4.54
C VAL A 271 -3.52 -2.51 3.64
N LEU A 272 -4.77 -2.04 3.52
CA LEU A 272 -5.77 -2.67 2.65
C LEU A 272 -5.37 -2.59 1.17
N SER A 273 -4.88 -1.43 0.70
CA SER A 273 -4.41 -1.29 -0.68
C SER A 273 -3.30 -2.28 -0.98
N LYS A 274 -2.34 -2.45 -0.07
CA LYS A 274 -1.24 -3.40 -0.28
C LYS A 274 -1.71 -4.86 -0.24
N THR A 275 -2.63 -5.21 0.67
CA THR A 275 -3.25 -6.54 0.71
C THR A 275 -3.99 -6.86 -0.58
N VAL A 276 -4.77 -5.90 -1.10
CA VAL A 276 -5.49 -6.03 -2.37
C VAL A 276 -4.50 -6.19 -3.54
N LEU A 277 -3.47 -5.34 -3.63
CA LEU A 277 -2.44 -5.44 -4.68
C LEU A 277 -1.63 -6.75 -4.66
N SER A 278 -1.52 -7.39 -3.50
CA SER A 278 -0.68 -8.57 -3.32
C SER A 278 -1.49 -9.87 -3.40
N ASP A 279 -2.79 -9.79 -3.69
CA ASP A 279 -3.67 -10.95 -3.84
C ASP A 279 -3.36 -11.68 -5.15
N ALA A 280 -2.94 -12.95 -5.05
CA ALA A 280 -2.60 -13.78 -6.21
C ALA A 280 -3.81 -14.16 -7.07
N SER A 281 -5.04 -14.01 -6.54
CA SER A 281 -6.28 -14.38 -7.24
C SER A 281 -6.67 -13.39 -8.34
N TYR A 282 -6.28 -12.12 -8.20
CA TYR A 282 -6.64 -11.06 -9.14
C TYR A 282 -5.53 -10.02 -9.24
N ASP A 283 -5.09 -9.73 -10.47
CA ASP A 283 -4.05 -8.73 -10.71
C ASP A 283 -4.69 -7.33 -10.74
N TYR A 284 -4.74 -6.71 -9.57
CA TYR A 284 -5.33 -5.39 -9.39
C TYR A 284 -4.48 -4.30 -10.06
N ASN A 285 -5.08 -3.58 -11.00
CA ASN A 285 -4.39 -2.48 -11.68
C ASN A 285 -4.37 -1.21 -10.79
N PRO A 286 -3.25 -0.47 -10.66
CA PRO A 286 -3.19 0.80 -9.94
C PRO A 286 -4.27 1.81 -10.33
N ALA A 287 -4.66 1.86 -11.61
CA ALA A 287 -5.73 2.75 -12.07
C ALA A 287 -7.13 2.33 -11.56
N GLU A 288 -7.37 1.02 -11.37
CA GLU A 288 -8.63 0.53 -10.79
C GLU A 288 -8.70 0.88 -9.30
N LEU A 289 -7.59 0.71 -8.56
CA LEU A 289 -7.49 1.13 -7.16
C LEU A 289 -7.61 2.64 -6.97
N GLN A 290 -7.41 3.41 -8.02
CA GLN A 290 -7.64 4.84 -7.99
C GLN A 290 -9.09 5.18 -8.33
N PHE A 291 -9.62 4.61 -9.40
CA PHE A 291 -10.96 4.96 -9.87
C PHE A 291 -12.07 4.52 -8.90
N TYR A 292 -12.08 3.25 -8.49
CA TYR A 292 -13.21 2.71 -7.71
C TYR A 292 -13.36 3.36 -6.32
N PRO A 293 -12.30 3.52 -5.51
CA PRO A 293 -12.40 4.21 -4.21
C PRO A 293 -12.85 5.66 -4.34
N ASN A 294 -12.34 6.40 -5.34
CA ASN A 294 -12.77 7.77 -5.58
C ASN A 294 -14.23 7.84 -6.03
N ALA A 295 -14.70 6.90 -6.85
CA ALA A 295 -16.11 6.81 -7.25
C ALA A 295 -17.04 6.55 -6.06
N VAL A 296 -16.65 5.66 -5.14
CA VAL A 296 -17.38 5.42 -3.89
C VAL A 296 -17.42 6.69 -3.03
N GLY A 297 -16.29 7.37 -2.85
CA GLY A 297 -16.25 8.61 -2.07
C GLY A 297 -17.10 9.72 -2.67
N VAL A 298 -17.10 9.88 -4.00
CA VAL A 298 -17.99 10.83 -4.69
C VAL A 298 -19.45 10.47 -4.47
N ALA A 299 -19.83 9.18 -4.56
CA ALA A 299 -21.20 8.76 -4.32
C ALA A 299 -21.67 9.08 -2.89
N VAL A 300 -20.84 8.80 -1.89
CA VAL A 300 -21.12 9.13 -0.48
C VAL A 300 -21.20 10.65 -0.28
N GLN A 301 -20.27 11.39 -0.89
CA GLN A 301 -20.22 12.84 -0.77
C GLN A 301 -21.37 13.54 -1.49
N ALA A 302 -21.84 13.01 -2.62
CA ALA A 302 -22.99 13.54 -3.35
C ALA A 302 -24.26 13.51 -2.50
N VAL A 303 -24.46 12.44 -1.71
CA VAL A 303 -25.57 12.38 -0.74
C VAL A 303 -25.41 13.48 0.30
N GLY A 304 -24.21 13.64 0.87
CA GLY A 304 -23.99 14.67 1.88
C GLY A 304 -24.03 16.11 1.34
N TRP A 305 -23.72 16.33 0.06
CA TRP A 305 -23.90 17.65 -0.58
C TRP A 305 -25.35 18.12 -0.57
N LEU A 306 -26.32 17.22 -0.69
CA LEU A 306 -27.74 17.57 -0.63
C LEU A 306 -28.15 18.19 0.72
N PHE A 307 -27.43 17.86 1.79
CA PHE A 307 -27.78 18.29 3.15
C PHE A 307 -26.81 19.32 3.76
N LEU A 308 -25.53 19.29 3.36
CA LEU A 308 -24.45 20.02 4.04
C LEU A 308 -23.90 21.21 3.23
N VAL A 309 -24.26 21.35 1.95
CA VAL A 309 -23.74 22.43 1.11
C VAL A 309 -24.58 23.69 1.25
N SER A 310 -23.92 24.79 1.65
CA SER A 310 -24.54 26.12 1.67
C SER A 310 -24.59 26.75 0.28
N ARG A 311 -25.62 27.55 0.01
CA ARG A 311 -25.72 28.34 -1.23
C ARG A 311 -24.52 29.28 -1.43
N SER A 312 -23.94 29.79 -0.35
CA SER A 312 -22.74 30.63 -0.38
C SER A 312 -21.51 29.89 -0.92
N SER A 313 -21.33 28.62 -0.56
CA SER A 313 -20.23 27.80 -1.06
C SER A 313 -20.38 27.51 -2.57
N LEU A 314 -21.61 27.36 -3.04
CA LEU A 314 -21.89 27.19 -4.48
C LEU A 314 -21.65 28.48 -5.28
N GLN A 315 -21.91 29.65 -4.70
CA GLN A 315 -21.63 30.92 -5.37
C GLN A 315 -20.13 31.14 -5.59
N GLN A 316 -19.28 30.67 -4.67
CA GLN A 316 -17.82 30.74 -4.84
C GLN A 316 -17.35 29.94 -6.06
N LEU A 317 -18.02 28.84 -6.42
CA LEU A 317 -17.70 28.04 -7.62
C LEU A 317 -17.93 28.78 -8.95
N THR A 318 -18.50 29.98 -8.92
CA THR A 318 -18.62 30.83 -10.11
C THR A 318 -17.32 31.54 -10.44
N ASP A 319 -16.38 31.64 -9.48
CA ASP A 319 -15.08 32.27 -9.70
C ASP A 319 -14.18 31.39 -10.58
N PRO A 320 -13.79 31.85 -11.79
CA PRO A 320 -12.93 31.09 -12.68
C PRO A 320 -11.54 30.82 -12.08
N HIS A 321 -11.02 31.73 -11.24
CA HIS A 321 -9.72 31.51 -10.59
C HIS A 321 -9.79 30.33 -9.62
N LEU A 322 -10.81 30.29 -8.75
CA LEU A 322 -11.05 29.15 -7.87
C LEU A 322 -11.17 27.85 -8.66
N LEU A 323 -11.96 27.82 -9.75
CA LEU A 323 -12.13 26.61 -10.56
C LEU A 323 -10.83 26.09 -11.16
N VAL A 324 -9.97 26.98 -11.67
CA VAL A 324 -8.67 26.60 -12.23
C VAL A 324 -7.74 26.04 -11.15
N VAL A 325 -7.69 26.69 -9.98
CA VAL A 325 -6.87 26.23 -8.85
C VAL A 325 -7.38 24.89 -8.30
N MET A 326 -8.69 24.70 -8.21
CA MET A 326 -9.31 23.43 -7.81
C MET A 326 -9.07 22.32 -8.83
N LEU A 327 -9.11 22.63 -10.13
CA LEU A 327 -8.76 21.69 -11.18
C LEU A 327 -7.30 21.25 -11.07
N LEU A 328 -6.39 22.21 -10.86
CA LEU A 328 -4.97 21.93 -10.67
C LEU A 328 -4.71 21.10 -9.40
N ASP A 329 -5.45 21.38 -8.33
CA ASP A 329 -5.39 20.60 -7.08
C ASP A 329 -5.85 19.15 -7.29
N GLY A 330 -7.01 18.96 -7.94
CA GLY A 330 -7.54 17.64 -8.25
C GLY A 330 -6.63 16.83 -9.20
N ILE A 331 -6.05 17.48 -10.21
CA ILE A 331 -5.06 16.85 -11.11
C ILE A 331 -3.79 16.49 -10.33
N SER A 332 -3.31 17.37 -9.44
CA SER A 332 -2.16 17.08 -8.58
C SER A 332 -2.47 15.92 -7.63
N PHE A 333 -3.67 15.87 -7.07
CA PHE A 333 -4.11 14.78 -6.19
C PHE A 333 -4.18 13.45 -6.94
N HIS A 334 -4.71 13.46 -8.16
CA HIS A 334 -4.69 12.33 -9.07
C HIS A 334 -3.26 11.87 -9.37
N GLY A 335 -2.36 12.82 -9.68
CA GLY A 335 -0.95 12.57 -9.95
C GLY A 335 -0.23 11.91 -8.78
N GLN A 336 -0.42 12.40 -7.54
CA GLN A 336 0.23 11.79 -6.38
C GLN A 336 -0.34 10.41 -6.04
N THR A 337 -1.63 10.17 -6.26
CA THR A 337 -2.26 8.88 -5.93
C THR A 337 -1.83 7.81 -6.92
N ILE A 338 -1.82 8.10 -8.23
CA ILE A 338 -1.42 7.11 -9.23
C ILE A 338 0.05 6.75 -9.10
N THR A 339 0.91 7.75 -8.92
CA THR A 339 2.36 7.52 -8.77
C THR A 339 2.68 6.77 -7.49
N ALA A 340 1.95 7.00 -6.40
CA ALA A 340 2.06 6.23 -5.16
C ALA A 340 1.68 4.75 -5.38
N TYR A 341 0.53 4.47 -6.01
CA TYR A 341 0.09 3.09 -6.25
C TYR A 341 1.01 2.34 -7.21
N VAL A 342 1.49 3.02 -8.27
CA VAL A 342 2.47 2.46 -9.20
C VAL A 342 3.80 2.19 -8.49
N LEU A 343 4.29 3.10 -7.66
CA LEU A 343 5.51 2.86 -6.88
C LEU A 343 5.31 1.69 -5.91
N MET A 344 4.16 1.62 -5.24
CA MET A 344 3.81 0.54 -4.31
C MET A 344 3.80 -0.85 -4.98
N SER A 345 3.53 -0.94 -6.29
CA SER A 345 3.61 -2.21 -7.03
C SER A 345 5.04 -2.57 -7.45
N TYR A 346 5.91 -1.58 -7.70
CA TYR A 346 7.30 -1.82 -8.12
C TYR A 346 8.29 -2.06 -6.97
N VAL A 347 8.04 -1.51 -5.77
CA VAL A 347 9.00 -1.57 -4.67
C VAL A 347 8.51 -2.43 -3.51
N SER A 348 9.47 -2.93 -2.72
CA SER A 348 9.15 -3.69 -1.52
C SER A 348 8.40 -2.83 -0.48
N PRO A 349 7.56 -3.42 0.40
CA PRO A 349 6.85 -2.68 1.44
C PRO A 349 7.78 -1.81 2.33
N VAL A 350 9.01 -2.30 2.54
CA VAL A 350 10.06 -1.60 3.27
C VAL A 350 10.49 -0.33 2.55
N THR A 351 10.84 -0.46 1.26
CA THR A 351 11.31 0.66 0.43
C THR A 351 10.23 1.72 0.31
N TYR A 352 8.97 1.29 0.10
CA TYR A 352 7.82 2.19 0.06
C TYR A 352 7.66 2.96 1.38
N SER A 353 7.82 2.29 2.52
CA SER A 353 7.75 2.92 3.84
C SER A 353 8.83 4.00 4.03
N VAL A 354 10.08 3.72 3.64
CA VAL A 354 11.20 4.69 3.73
C VAL A 354 10.99 5.88 2.80
N ALA A 355 10.53 5.62 1.56
CA ALA A 355 10.19 6.67 0.61
C ALA A 355 9.05 7.56 1.13
N ASN A 356 8.03 6.97 1.79
CA ASN A 356 6.95 7.75 2.40
C ASN A 356 7.46 8.62 3.57
N THR A 357 8.32 8.08 4.45
CA THR A 357 8.95 8.85 5.53
C THR A 357 9.73 10.05 4.99
N THR A 358 10.53 9.83 3.95
CA THR A 358 11.33 10.88 3.32
C THR A 358 10.45 11.95 2.68
N LYS A 359 9.39 11.53 1.97
CA LYS A 359 8.37 12.44 1.42
C LYS A 359 7.82 13.37 2.49
N ARG A 360 7.42 12.83 3.64
CA ARG A 360 6.87 13.65 4.74
C ARG A 360 7.89 14.63 5.30
N ALA A 361 9.13 14.19 5.54
CA ALA A 361 10.20 15.07 6.01
C ALA A 361 10.42 16.24 5.04
N VAL A 362 10.47 15.97 3.73
CA VAL A 362 10.59 17.01 2.69
C VAL A 362 9.39 17.95 2.70
N LEU A 363 8.17 17.43 2.78
CA LEU A 363 6.95 18.26 2.81
C LEU A 363 6.85 19.16 4.04
N ILE A 364 7.31 18.70 5.21
CA ILE A 364 7.38 19.51 6.41
C ILE A 364 8.28 20.72 6.16
N TRP A 365 9.55 20.52 5.78
CA TRP A 365 10.49 21.61 5.53
C TRP A 365 10.04 22.53 4.39
N LEU A 366 9.53 21.97 3.29
CA LEU A 366 9.06 22.76 2.17
C LEU A 366 7.85 23.61 2.56
N SER A 367 6.94 23.09 3.38
CA SER A 367 5.79 23.86 3.88
C SER A 367 6.20 25.04 4.75
N VAL A 368 7.26 24.89 5.54
CA VAL A 368 7.82 25.97 6.36
C VAL A 368 8.39 27.08 5.48
N LEU A 369 9.16 26.71 4.45
CA LEU A 369 9.77 27.66 3.53
C LEU A 369 8.72 28.40 2.69
N VAL A 370 7.69 27.70 2.21
CA VAL A 370 6.66 28.26 1.33
C VAL A 370 5.64 29.11 2.10
N PHE A 371 5.16 28.63 3.25
CA PHE A 371 4.16 29.37 4.03
C PHE A 371 4.76 30.37 5.02
N GLY A 372 6.05 30.29 5.30
CA GLY A 372 6.74 31.21 6.20
C GLY A 372 6.19 31.21 7.63
N ASN A 373 5.52 30.13 8.05
CA ASN A 373 4.93 30.04 9.39
C ASN A 373 6.05 30.11 10.45
N ALA A 374 5.86 30.95 11.47
CA ALA A 374 6.81 31.05 12.57
C ALA A 374 6.86 29.74 13.36
N ILE A 375 8.04 29.10 13.38
CA ILE A 375 8.27 27.89 14.18
C ILE A 375 9.00 28.29 15.46
N THR A 376 8.44 27.90 16.60
CA THR A 376 9.12 28.02 17.89
C THR A 376 10.28 27.02 17.97
N LEU A 377 11.29 27.32 18.80
CA LEU A 377 12.40 26.40 19.01
C LEU A 377 11.92 25.01 19.49
N SER A 378 10.90 24.96 20.34
CA SER A 378 10.29 23.72 20.80
C SER A 378 9.61 22.96 19.66
N SER A 379 8.81 23.61 18.81
CA SER A 379 8.18 22.96 17.65
C SER A 379 9.22 22.41 16.65
N GLY A 380 10.31 23.16 16.42
CA GLY A 380 11.42 22.71 15.58
C GLY A 380 12.15 21.49 16.16
N LEU A 381 12.51 21.52 17.45
CA LEU A 381 13.15 20.39 18.14
C LEU A 381 12.26 19.14 18.16
N GLY A 382 10.97 19.31 18.44
CA GLY A 382 10.00 18.22 18.39
C GLY A 382 9.91 17.59 17.00
N THR A 383 9.92 18.41 15.94
CA THR A 383 9.84 17.93 14.55
C THR A 383 11.06 17.07 14.20
N VAL A 384 12.26 17.51 14.56
CA VAL A 384 13.50 16.74 14.40
C VAL A 384 13.44 15.42 15.17
N MET A 385 12.93 15.44 16.40
CA MET A 385 12.76 14.25 17.23
C MET A 385 11.78 13.24 16.61
N VAL A 386 10.66 13.71 16.05
CA VAL A 386 9.70 12.86 15.32
C VAL A 386 10.37 12.23 14.11
N ILE A 387 11.04 13.01 13.27
CA ILE A 387 11.72 12.49 12.06
C ILE A 387 12.78 11.44 12.44
N ALA A 388 13.61 11.73 13.44
CA ALA A 388 14.60 10.78 13.94
C ALA A 388 13.95 9.50 14.48
N GLY A 389 12.86 9.61 15.24
CA GLY A 389 12.08 8.48 15.73
C GLY A 389 11.53 7.60 14.61
N VAL A 390 10.97 8.20 13.55
CA VAL A 390 10.44 7.48 12.39
C VAL A 390 11.55 6.79 11.59
N LEU A 391 12.72 7.42 11.45
CA LEU A 391 13.88 6.81 10.80
C LEU A 391 14.41 5.60 11.61
N MET A 392 14.48 5.73 12.93
CA MET A 392 14.83 4.62 13.83
C MET A 392 13.78 3.50 13.73
N TYR A 393 12.49 3.82 13.71
CA TYR A 393 11.41 2.84 13.54
C TYR A 393 11.56 2.07 12.22
N SER A 394 11.79 2.77 11.10
CA SER A 394 11.98 2.13 9.79
C SER A 394 13.12 1.12 9.83
N ARG A 395 14.25 1.47 10.47
CA ARG A 395 15.38 0.54 10.65
C ARG A 395 15.07 -0.62 11.60
N ALA A 396 14.40 -0.35 12.72
CA ALA A 396 14.01 -1.39 13.67
C ALA A 396 13.05 -2.41 13.05
N LYS A 397 12.10 -1.93 12.23
CA LYS A 397 11.13 -2.77 11.51
C LYS A 397 11.80 -3.61 10.42
N GLN A 398 12.72 -3.03 9.66
CA GLN A 398 13.55 -3.78 8.70
C GLN A 398 14.24 -4.95 9.39
N HIS A 399 14.92 -4.67 10.49
CA HIS A 399 15.62 -5.68 11.26
C HIS A 399 14.69 -6.75 11.86
N ASP A 400 13.48 -6.40 12.29
CA ASP A 400 12.47 -7.38 12.75
C ASP A 400 12.00 -8.29 11.59
N GLN A 401 11.76 -7.72 10.41
CA GLN A 401 11.37 -8.49 9.22
C GLN A 401 12.46 -9.46 8.77
N THR A 402 13.72 -9.01 8.72
CA THR A 402 14.86 -9.88 8.38
C THR A 402 14.97 -11.04 9.37
N LYS A 403 14.79 -10.80 10.67
CA LYS A 403 14.78 -11.88 11.68
C LYS A 403 13.65 -12.87 11.44
N ARG A 404 12.43 -12.40 11.15
CA ARG A 404 11.29 -13.30 10.89
C ARG A 404 11.53 -14.20 9.69
N ILE A 405 12.13 -13.68 8.62
CA ILE A 405 12.49 -14.47 7.44
C ILE A 405 13.57 -15.50 7.79
N LEU A 406 14.57 -15.12 8.58
CA LEU A 406 15.65 -16.02 8.98
C LEU A 406 15.15 -17.21 9.84
N PHE A 407 14.15 -16.99 10.69
CA PHE A 407 13.60 -18.03 11.57
C PHE A 407 12.34 -18.71 11.01
N SER A 408 11.80 -18.28 9.87
CA SER A 408 10.73 -19.02 9.19
C SER A 408 11.34 -20.23 8.47
N VAL A 409 11.11 -21.43 9.00
CA VAL A 409 11.48 -22.70 8.34
C VAL A 409 10.80 -22.74 6.96
N PRO A 410 11.52 -22.96 5.86
CA PRO A 410 10.91 -23.13 4.54
C PRO A 410 9.98 -24.34 4.57
N SER A 411 8.68 -24.13 4.28
CA SER A 411 7.65 -25.17 4.21
C SER A 411 7.96 -26.27 3.18
N THR A 412 8.96 -26.09 2.31
CA THR A 412 9.44 -27.12 1.37
C THR A 412 10.18 -28.30 2.02
N GLN A 413 10.40 -28.29 3.33
CA GLN A 413 11.03 -29.41 4.07
C GLN A 413 10.03 -30.27 4.86
N VAL A 414 8.76 -29.88 4.97
CA VAL A 414 7.77 -30.63 5.78
C VAL A 414 7.03 -31.71 4.96
N ASP A 415 6.87 -31.52 3.65
CA ASP A 415 6.10 -32.47 2.81
C ASP A 415 6.87 -33.71 2.34
N ARG A 416 8.13 -33.89 2.75
CA ARG A 416 8.92 -35.09 2.39
C ARG A 416 8.89 -36.21 3.43
N HIS A 417 8.23 -36.01 4.58
CA HIS A 417 8.22 -36.99 5.67
C HIS A 417 6.90 -37.72 5.91
N TYR A 418 5.88 -37.46 5.08
CA TYR A 418 4.66 -38.28 5.03
C TYR A 418 4.50 -38.89 3.62
N LYS A 419 5.14 -40.04 3.41
CA LYS A 419 4.77 -41.01 2.38
C LYS A 419 4.75 -42.40 3.00
#